data_AF-A0A518HY91-F1
#
_entry.id   AF-A0A518HY91-F1
#
_cell.length_a   1.000
_cell.length_b   1.000
_cell.length_c   1.000
_cell.angle_alpha   90.00
_cell.angle_beta   90.00
_cell.angle_gamma   90.00
#
_symmetry.space_group_name_H-M   'P 1'
#
loop_
_entity.id
_entity.type
_entity.pdbx_description
1 polymer ?
#
loop_
_entity_poly.entity_id
_entity_poly.type
_entity_poly.pdbx_seq_one_letter_code
_entity_poly.pdbx_strand_id
1 'polypeptide(L)'
;MQFSDKVRELRVSRHLTQQQLAEQMGVSASYICKVENDGLQFGDYPSETFIQRLAATLNADEYDLMMLADKVPESIRIRIRERPSLFKAIAKLDDQSLDRLTLQLTD
;
A
#
# COMPACT_ATOMS: atom_id res chain seq x y z
N MET A 1 -8.98 9.09 1.36
CA MET A 1 -7.84 9.21 2.28
C MET A 1 -6.57 8.99 1.47
N GLN A 2 -5.54 9.82 1.64
CA GLN A 2 -4.27 9.64 0.93
C GLN A 2 -3.29 8.78 1.75
N PHE A 3 -2.27 8.22 1.10
CA PHE A 3 -1.21 7.45 1.76
C PHE A 3 -0.54 8.23 2.90
N SER A 4 -0.14 9.48 2.65
CA SER A 4 0.50 10.36 3.63
C SER A 4 -0.35 10.57 4.88
N ASP A 5 -1.65 10.83 4.69
CA ASP A 5 -2.63 10.97 5.77
C ASP A 5 -2.70 9.69 6.62
N LYS A 6 -2.77 8.53 5.95
CA LYS A 6 -2.88 7.24 6.64
C LYS A 6 -1.62 6.92 7.44
N VAL A 7 -0.44 7.19 6.91
CA VAL A 7 0.83 6.99 7.63
C VAL A 7 0.87 7.87 8.89
N ARG A 8 0.50 9.14 8.77
CA ARG A 8 0.43 10.06 9.92
C ARG A 8 -0.55 9.56 10.97
N GLU A 9 -1.76 9.16 10.55
CA GLU A 9 -2.79 8.62 11.44
C GLU A 9 -2.27 7.39 12.22
N LEU A 10 -1.65 6.44 11.51
CA LEU A 10 -1.08 5.22 12.09
C LEU A 10 0.10 5.50 13.05
N ARG A 11 0.92 6.51 12.75
CA ARG A 11 2.01 6.91 13.64
C ARG A 11 1.47 7.54 14.93
N VAL A 12 0.51 8.46 14.80
CA VAL A 12 -0.08 9.18 15.94
C VAL A 12 -0.88 8.22 16.84
N SER A 13 -1.61 7.25 16.27
CA SER A 13 -2.32 6.24 17.06
C SER A 13 -1.39 5.31 17.84
N ARG A 14 -0.10 5.26 17.48
CA ARG A 14 0.96 4.55 18.22
C ARG A 14 1.75 5.44 19.17
N HIS A 15 1.34 6.71 19.33
CA HIS A 15 2.03 7.69 20.18
C HIS A 15 3.50 7.91 19.80
N LEU A 16 3.85 7.73 18.53
CA LEU A 16 5.21 7.94 18.03
C LEU A 16 5.37 9.37 17.51
N THR A 17 6.51 9.99 17.81
CA THR A 17 6.97 11.18 17.07
C THR A 17 7.53 10.77 15.70
N GLN A 18 7.66 11.71 14.77
CA GLN A 18 8.29 11.44 13.47
C GLN A 18 9.75 10.96 13.63
N GLN A 19 10.46 11.48 14.64
CA GLN A 19 11.83 11.06 14.95
C GLN A 19 11.87 9.62 15.44
N GLN A 20 10.96 9.22 16.34
CA GLN A 20 10.90 7.84 16.83
C GLN A 20 10.56 6.85 15.72
N LEU A 21 9.62 7.19 14.83
CA LEU A 21 9.32 6.35 13.66
C LEU A 21 10.53 6.25 12.72
N ALA A 22 11.24 7.37 12.51
CA ALA A 22 12.43 7.39 11.67
C ALA A 22 13.56 6.50 12.23
N GLU A 23 13.79 6.54 13.54
CA GLU A 23 14.74 5.67 14.26
C GLU A 23 14.37 4.19 14.09
N GLN A 24 13.10 3.81 14.28
CA GLN A 24 12.64 2.44 14.08
C GLN A 24 12.77 1.97 12.62
N MET A 25 12.53 2.88 11.68
CA MET A 25 12.64 2.61 10.25
C MET A 25 14.08 2.72 9.72
N GLY A 26 15.05 3.17 10.53
CA GLY A 26 16.44 3.37 10.10
C GLY A 26 16.56 4.40 8.96
N VAL A 27 15.74 5.46 8.98
CA VAL A 27 15.74 6.55 7.99
C VAL A 27 15.84 7.91 8.69
N SER A 28 15.95 9.00 7.93
CA SER A 28 15.96 10.34 8.52
C SER A 28 14.54 10.80 8.90
N ALA A 29 14.44 11.62 9.96
CA ALA A 29 13.17 12.26 10.33
C ALA A 29 12.60 13.11 9.19
N SER A 30 13.45 13.76 8.40
CA SER A 30 13.05 14.50 7.20
C SER A 30 12.38 13.61 6.15
N TYR A 31 12.80 12.35 6.02
CA TYR A 31 12.16 11.41 5.10
C TYR A 31 10.76 11.02 5.58
N ILE A 32 10.58 10.75 6.87
CA ILE A 32 9.24 10.51 7.45
C ILE A 32 8.36 11.75 7.29
N CYS A 33 8.90 12.95 7.51
CA CYS A 33 8.19 14.20 7.30
C CYS A 33 7.72 14.33 5.85
N LYS A 34 8.58 14.03 4.87
CA LYS A 34 8.23 14.01 3.44
C LYS A 34 7.12 13.00 3.15
N VAL A 35 7.23 11.76 3.67
CA VAL A 35 6.20 10.72 3.51
C VAL A 35 4.83 11.16 4.03
N GLU A 36 4.79 11.93 5.12
CA GLU A 36 3.54 12.37 5.75
C GLU A 36 2.99 13.72 5.26
N ASN A 37 3.76 14.49 4.49
CA ASN A 37 3.37 15.87 4.10
C ASN A 37 3.38 16.12 2.60
N ASP A 38 4.35 15.57 1.88
CA ASP A 38 4.45 15.81 0.46
C ASP A 38 3.46 14.86 -0.21
N GLY A 39 2.44 15.40 -0.86
CA GLY A 39 1.55 14.63 -1.72
C GLY A 39 2.40 14.00 -2.82
N LEU A 40 2.90 12.80 -2.57
CA LEU A 40 3.78 12.06 -3.46
C LEU A 40 3.04 11.93 -4.78
N GLN A 41 3.46 12.71 -5.78
CA GLN A 41 2.89 12.61 -7.12
C GLN A 41 3.27 11.24 -7.69
N PHE A 42 2.49 10.75 -8.65
CA PHE A 42 2.74 9.45 -9.31
C PHE A 42 4.23 9.28 -9.65
N GLY A 43 4.91 8.35 -8.97
CA GLY A 43 6.35 8.10 -9.10
C GLY A 43 7.21 8.43 -7.87
N ASP A 44 6.73 9.29 -6.95
CA ASP A 44 7.45 9.68 -5.73
C ASP A 44 7.12 8.81 -4.51
N TYR A 45 6.21 7.84 -4.65
CA TYR A 45 5.87 6.91 -3.57
C TYR A 45 7.09 6.10 -3.12
N PRO A 46 7.22 5.77 -1.82
CA PRO A 46 8.36 5.02 -1.31
C PRO A 46 8.50 3.66 -1.98
N SER A 47 9.63 2.98 -1.83
CA SER A 47 9.76 1.63 -2.37
C SER A 47 8.75 0.67 -1.73
N GLU A 48 8.42 -0.41 -2.42
CA GLU A 48 7.59 -1.51 -1.88
C GLU A 48 8.18 -2.03 -0.56
N THR A 49 9.51 -2.21 -0.53
CA THR A 49 10.25 -2.62 0.66
C THR A 49 10.13 -1.63 1.82
N PHE A 50 10.02 -0.33 1.55
CA PHE A 50 9.78 0.66 2.59
C PHE A 50 8.36 0.55 3.13
N ILE A 51 7.37 0.41 2.25
CA ILE A 51 5.95 0.29 2.64
C ILE A 51 5.72 -0.98 3.47
N GLN A 52 6.35 -2.09 3.10
CA GLN A 52 6.35 -3.34 3.87
C GLN A 52 6.88 -3.16 5.30
N ARG A 53 8.06 -2.55 5.41
CA ARG A 53 8.67 -2.26 6.72
C ARG A 53 7.83 -1.28 7.53
N LEU A 54 7.22 -0.30 6.86
CA LEU A 54 6.35 0.68 7.48
C LEU A 54 5.08 0.02 8.04
N ALA A 55 4.44 -0.86 7.27
CA ALA A 55 3.28 -1.64 7.68
C ALA A 55 3.60 -2.49 8.92
N ALA A 56 4.75 -3.18 8.92
CA ALA A 56 5.19 -3.96 10.07
C ALA A 56 5.46 -3.09 11.32
N THR A 57 6.18 -1.98 11.14
CA THR A 57 6.54 -1.05 12.23
C THR A 57 5.31 -0.38 12.83
N LEU A 58 4.39 0.02 11.95
CA LEU A 58 3.11 0.60 12.30
C LEU A 58 2.00 -0.45 12.33
N ASN A 59 2.27 -1.72 12.67
CA ASN A 59 1.31 -2.84 12.78
C ASN A 59 -0.02 -2.63 12.01
N ALA A 60 0.11 -2.44 10.69
CA ALA A 60 -0.95 -2.06 9.76
C ALA A 60 -1.01 -3.07 8.62
N ASP A 61 -2.12 -3.07 7.90
CA ASP A 61 -2.26 -3.90 6.71
C ASP A 61 -1.34 -3.36 5.59
N GLU A 62 -0.44 -4.22 5.13
CA GLU A 62 0.47 -3.94 4.03
C GLU A 62 -0.30 -3.68 2.72
N TYR A 63 -1.35 -4.45 2.44
CA TYR A 63 -2.13 -4.33 1.21
C TYR A 63 -2.80 -2.95 1.15
N ASP A 64 -3.42 -2.51 2.25
CA ASP A 64 -4.05 -1.18 2.33
C ASP A 64 -3.04 -0.07 2.04
N LEU A 65 -1.85 -0.13 2.65
CA LEU A 65 -0.82 0.88 2.44
C LEU A 65 -0.27 0.85 1.01
N MET A 66 -0.12 -0.33 0.40
CA MET A 66 0.31 -0.45 -1.00
C MET A 66 -0.74 0.09 -1.97
N MET A 67 -2.02 -0.20 -1.76
CA MET A 67 -3.11 0.34 -2.59
C MET A 67 -3.18 1.87 -2.51
N LEU A 68 -3.03 2.43 -1.30
CA LEU A 68 -2.98 3.88 -1.11
C LEU A 68 -1.76 4.53 -1.78
N ALA A 69 -0.67 3.78 -1.95
CA ALA A 69 0.54 4.20 -2.66
C ALA A 69 0.55 3.86 -4.15
N ASP A 70 -0.61 3.45 -4.71
CA ASP A 70 -0.79 3.01 -6.10
C ASP A 70 0.20 1.91 -6.53
N LYS A 71 0.48 0.95 -5.63
CA LYS A 71 1.37 -0.18 -5.90
C LYS A 71 0.62 -1.50 -5.78
N VAL A 72 0.70 -2.31 -6.83
CA VAL A 72 0.20 -3.69 -6.80
C VAL A 72 1.24 -4.61 -6.17
N PRO A 73 0.97 -5.32 -5.06
CA PRO A 73 1.90 -6.26 -4.43
C PRO A 73 2.55 -7.26 -5.39
N GLU A 74 3.81 -7.65 -5.16
CA GLU A 74 4.51 -8.61 -6.03
C GLU A 74 3.76 -9.94 -6.19
N SER A 75 3.11 -10.44 -5.13
CA SER A 75 2.29 -11.66 -5.19
C SER A 75 1.21 -11.61 -6.28
N ILE A 76 0.54 -10.46 -6.43
CA ILE A 76 -0.46 -10.23 -7.46
C ILE A 76 0.20 -10.06 -8.84
N ARG A 77 1.32 -9.32 -8.92
CA ARG A 77 2.05 -9.16 -10.18
C ARG A 77 2.53 -10.51 -10.73
N ILE A 78 3.02 -11.41 -9.87
CA ILE A 78 3.39 -12.79 -10.25
C ILE A 78 2.19 -13.51 -10.88
N ARG A 79 1.02 -13.48 -10.24
CA ARG A 79 -0.19 -14.12 -10.78
C ARG A 79 -0.62 -13.56 -12.12
N ILE A 80 -0.53 -12.25 -12.31
CA ILE A 80 -0.82 -11.60 -13.60
C ILE A 80 0.15 -12.10 -14.68
N ARG A 81 1.46 -12.19 -14.38
CA ARG A 81 2.47 -12.70 -15.32
C ARG A 81 2.30 -14.19 -15.64
N GLU A 82 1.91 -15.00 -14.67
CA GLU A 82 1.63 -16.43 -14.85
C GLU A 82 0.40 -16.69 -15.73
N ARG A 83 -0.62 -15.82 -15.66
CA ARG A 83 -1.91 -16.01 -16.33
C ARG A 83 -2.43 -14.73 -17.03
N PRO A 84 -1.67 -14.15 -17.97
CA PRO A 84 -1.98 -12.83 -18.52
C PRO A 84 -3.33 -12.78 -19.24
N SER A 85 -3.69 -13.84 -19.98
CA SER A 85 -4.97 -13.92 -20.69
C SER A 85 -6.17 -13.94 -19.74
N LEU A 86 -6.05 -14.61 -18.59
CA LEU A 86 -7.10 -14.65 -17.57
C LEU A 86 -7.33 -13.26 -16.98
N PHE A 87 -6.27 -12.60 -16.50
CA PHE A 87 -6.39 -11.27 -15.89
C PHE A 87 -6.82 -10.20 -16.91
N LYS A 88 -6.43 -10.33 -18.18
CA LYS A 88 -6.95 -9.49 -19.27
C LYS A 88 -8.45 -9.68 -19.50
N ALA A 89 -8.96 -10.90 -19.34
CA ALA A 89 -10.40 -11.16 -19.43
C ALA A 89 -11.15 -10.61 -18.21
N ILE A 90 -10.61 -10.83 -17.01
CA ILE A 90 -11.16 -10.30 -15.75
C ILE A 90 -11.26 -8.77 -15.81
N ALA A 91 -10.21 -8.08 -16.26
CA ALA A 91 -10.18 -6.62 -16.36
C ALA A 91 -11.18 -6.01 -17.36
N LYS A 92 -11.86 -6.84 -18.17
CA LYS A 92 -12.91 -6.40 -19.11
C LYS A 92 -14.32 -6.65 -18.60
N LEU A 93 -14.47 -7.37 -17.49
CA LEU A 93 -15.78 -7.63 -16.89
C LEU A 93 -16.38 -6.32 -16.36
N ASP A 94 -17.71 -6.23 -16.39
CA ASP A 94 -18.44 -5.17 -15.70
C ASP A 94 -18.50 -5.43 -14.19
N ASP A 95 -18.86 -4.40 -13.43
CA ASP A 95 -18.94 -4.47 -11.96
C ASP A 95 -19.85 -5.63 -11.50
N GLN A 96 -20.99 -5.84 -12.16
CA GLN A 96 -21.92 -6.92 -11.82
C GLN A 96 -21.33 -8.32 -12.02
N SER A 97 -20.48 -8.49 -13.03
CA SER A 97 -19.80 -9.76 -13.29
C SER A 97 -18.62 -9.97 -12.34
N LEU A 98 -17.92 -8.90 -11.97
CA LEU A 98 -16.87 -8.92 -10.95
C LEU A 98 -17.42 -9.26 -9.56
N ASP A 99 -18.57 -8.70 -9.18
CA ASP A 99 -19.23 -9.02 -7.91
C ASP A 99 -19.64 -10.49 -7.84
N ARG A 100 -20.22 -11.02 -8.93
CA ARG A 100 -20.56 -12.45 -9.04
C ARG A 100 -19.34 -13.36 -8.95
N LEU A 101 -18.23 -12.99 -9.58
CA LEU A 101 -16.98 -13.74 -9.49
C LEU A 101 -16.42 -13.72 -8.06
N THR A 102 -16.50 -12.58 -7.38
CA THR A 102 -16.04 -12.42 -5.99
C THR A 102 -16.79 -13.38 -5.06
N LEU A 103 -18.12 -13.44 -5.17
CA LEU A 103 -18.95 -14.35 -4.36
C LEU A 103 -18.53 -15.82 -4.54
N GLN A 104 -18.23 -16.26 -5.77
CA GLN A 104 -17.80 -17.64 -6.04
C GLN A 104 -16.42 -18.00 -5.48
N LEU A 105 -15.59 -17.01 -5.12
CA LEU A 105 -14.24 -17.21 -4.61
C LEU A 105 -14.15 -17.06 -3.08
N THR A 106 -15.20 -16.57 -2.43
CA THR A 106 -15.26 -16.37 -0.98
C THR A 106 -16.13 -17.40 -0.24
N ASP A 107 -16.71 -18.35 -0.96
CA ASP A 107 -17.31 -19.60 -0.45
C ASP A 107 -16.26 -20.75 -0.43
#